data_AF-A0A0D0B3K2-F1
#
_entry.id   AF-A0A0D0B3K2-F1
#
_cell.length_a   1.000
_cell.length_b   1.000
_cell.length_c   1.000
_cell.angle_alpha   90.00
_cell.angle_beta   90.00
_cell.angle_gamma   90.00
#
_symmetry.space_group_name_H-M   'P 1'
#
loop_
_entity.id
_entity.type
_entity.pdbx_description
1 polymer ?
#
loop_
_entity_poly.entity_id
_entity_poly.type
_entity_poly.pdbx_seq_one_letter_code
_entity_poly.pdbx_strand_id
1 'polypeptide(L)'
;MLSDLSSVSTSAFTLAAIQEEGEKEGSLSLLDALISTLIEPVPFGVDGEMEKDDKFQESVVRILYTSTISCNGAFSAVQKRSLVGFLGGITMTQGEELLNFGLTIEEWEELSEAVRS
;
A
#
# COMPACT_ATOMS: atom_id res chain seq x y z
N MET A 1 -6.82 6.31 37.11
CA MET A 1 -6.87 5.05 36.35
C MET A 1 -6.65 5.41 34.90
N LEU A 2 -5.39 5.32 34.43
CA LEU A 2 -5.13 5.29 33.00
C LEU A 2 -5.30 3.82 32.63
N SER A 3 -6.51 3.48 32.18
CA SER A 3 -6.77 2.18 31.58
C SER A 3 -5.77 1.99 30.44
N ASP A 4 -5.18 0.81 30.36
CA ASP A 4 -4.17 0.47 29.37
C ASP A 4 -4.66 0.87 27.95
N LEU A 5 -3.97 1.82 27.31
CA LEU A 5 -4.35 2.36 26.00
C LEU A 5 -4.33 1.27 24.91
N SER A 6 -3.60 0.18 25.14
CA SER A 6 -3.62 -0.99 24.28
C SER A 6 -5.00 -1.66 24.19
N SER A 7 -5.84 -1.53 25.22
CA SER A 7 -7.16 -2.17 25.28
C SER A 7 -8.19 -1.58 24.30
N VAL A 8 -7.93 -0.39 23.75
CA VAL A 8 -8.79 0.26 22.72
C VAL A 8 -8.12 0.22 21.34
N SER A 9 -6.88 -0.27 21.26
CA SER A 9 -6.14 -0.31 20.01
C SER A 9 -6.67 -1.43 19.11
N THR A 10 -7.40 -1.05 18.06
CA THR A 10 -7.91 -1.98 17.05
C THR A 10 -6.93 -2.20 15.88
N SER A 11 -5.80 -1.49 15.86
CA SER A 11 -4.85 -1.52 14.75
C SER A 11 -4.33 -2.94 14.45
N ALA A 12 -4.02 -3.72 15.48
CA ALA A 12 -3.54 -5.10 15.31
C ALA A 12 -4.60 -6.01 14.66
N PHE A 13 -5.87 -5.86 15.06
CA PHE A 13 -6.97 -6.64 14.47
C PHE A 13 -7.26 -6.21 13.03
N THR A 14 -7.22 -4.91 12.74
CA THR A 14 -7.37 -4.39 11.38
C THR A 14 -6.25 -4.86 10.46
N LEU A 15 -5.00 -4.85 10.95
CA LEU A 15 -3.82 -5.30 10.20
C LEU A 15 -3.93 -6.81 9.89
N ALA A 16 -4.27 -7.62 10.90
CA ALA A 16 -4.50 -9.04 10.73
C ALA A 16 -5.60 -9.32 9.70
N ALA A 17 -6.73 -8.62 9.75
CA ALA A 17 -7.79 -8.79 8.76
C ALA A 17 -7.33 -8.46 7.32
N ILE A 18 -6.61 -7.34 7.14
CA ILE A 18 -6.10 -6.92 5.82
C ILE A 18 -5.10 -7.93 5.24
N GLN A 19 -4.33 -8.61 6.11
CA GLN A 19 -3.30 -9.58 5.71
C GLN A 19 -3.84 -11.02 5.59
N GLU A 20 -4.70 -11.47 6.49
CA GLU A 20 -5.11 -12.88 6.63
C GLU A 20 -6.38 -13.25 5.84
N GLU A 21 -7.25 -12.29 5.47
CA GLU A 21 -8.54 -12.63 4.84
C GLU A 21 -8.44 -13.39 3.50
N GLY A 22 -7.26 -13.52 2.90
CA GLY A 22 -7.04 -14.34 1.69
C GLY A 22 -6.69 -15.81 1.93
N GLU A 23 -6.16 -16.17 3.10
CA GLU A 23 -5.52 -17.50 3.30
C GLU A 23 -6.51 -18.68 3.29
N LYS A 24 -7.80 -18.43 3.54
CA LYS A 24 -8.81 -19.50 3.74
C LYS A 24 -9.51 -19.97 2.47
N GLU A 25 -9.38 -19.29 1.33
CA GLU A 25 -10.19 -19.59 0.13
C GLU A 25 -9.45 -19.54 -1.21
N GLY A 26 -8.10 -19.53 -1.20
CA GLY A 26 -7.31 -19.42 -2.44
C GLY A 26 -7.46 -18.05 -3.13
N SER A 27 -8.01 -17.08 -2.41
CA SER A 27 -8.19 -15.69 -2.83
C SER A 27 -6.97 -14.85 -2.42
N LEU A 28 -6.65 -13.82 -3.19
CA LEU A 28 -5.64 -12.83 -2.80
C LEU A 28 -6.05 -12.15 -1.47
N SER A 29 -5.07 -11.83 -0.61
CA SER A 29 -5.36 -10.96 0.54
C SER A 29 -5.79 -9.58 0.06
N LEU A 30 -6.50 -8.82 0.90
CA LEU A 30 -6.88 -7.44 0.56
C LEU A 30 -5.63 -6.60 0.28
N LEU A 31 -4.54 -6.82 1.03
CA LEU A 31 -3.26 -6.15 0.80
C LEU A 31 -2.69 -6.46 -0.59
N ASP A 32 -2.76 -7.72 -1.02
CA ASP A 32 -2.30 -8.12 -2.35
C ASP A 32 -3.16 -7.49 -3.45
N ALA A 33 -4.47 -7.42 -3.25
CA ALA A 33 -5.38 -6.79 -4.21
C ALA A 33 -5.07 -5.29 -4.36
N LEU A 34 -4.84 -4.59 -3.25
CA LEU A 34 -4.43 -3.18 -3.24
C LEU A 34 -3.10 -2.97 -3.99
N ILE A 35 -2.10 -3.81 -3.72
CA ILE A 35 -0.82 -3.77 -4.43
C ILE A 35 -1.01 -4.04 -5.93
N SER A 36 -1.86 -5.00 -6.29
CA SER A 36 -2.18 -5.32 -7.69
C SER A 36 -2.79 -4.12 -8.41
N THR A 37 -3.71 -3.37 -7.76
CA THR A 37 -4.34 -2.20 -8.39
C THR A 37 -3.37 -1.06 -8.66
N LEU A 38 -2.25 -0.97 -7.93
CA LEU A 38 -1.20 0.03 -8.20
C LEU A 38 -0.32 -0.35 -9.39
N ILE A 39 -0.07 -1.65 -9.58
CA ILE A 39 0.87 -2.15 -10.59
C ILE A 39 0.16 -2.38 -11.92
N GLU A 40 -1.04 -2.95 -11.87
CA GLU A 40 -1.89 -3.28 -13.02
C GLU A 40 -3.27 -2.65 -12.78
N PRO A 41 -3.42 -1.33 -12.97
CA PRO A 41 -4.71 -0.67 -12.81
C PRO A 41 -5.72 -1.27 -13.79
N VAL A 42 -6.91 -1.60 -13.29
CA VAL A 42 -7.98 -2.16 -14.10
C VAL A 42 -8.57 -1.04 -14.98
N PRO A 43 -8.70 -1.25 -16.30
CA PRO A 43 -9.33 -0.27 -17.17
C PRO A 43 -10.78 -0.03 -16.75
N PHE A 44 -11.21 1.23 -16.77
CA PHE A 44 -12.59 1.63 -16.52
C PHE A 44 -13.20 2.31 -17.74
N GLY A 45 -14.52 2.35 -17.82
CA GLY A 45 -15.23 2.92 -18.97
C GLY A 45 -15.50 1.91 -20.10
N VAL A 46 -16.44 2.27 -20.98
CA VAL A 46 -16.94 1.41 -22.06
C VAL A 46 -15.88 1.06 -23.12
N ASP A 47 -14.84 1.89 -23.23
CA ASP A 47 -13.74 1.75 -24.19
C ASP A 47 -12.41 1.29 -23.54
N GLY A 48 -12.43 0.96 -22.25
CA GLY A 48 -11.22 0.56 -21.51
C GLY A 48 -10.25 1.72 -21.26
N GLU A 49 -10.79 2.87 -20.86
CA GLU A 49 -10.00 4.02 -20.46
C GLU A 49 -9.09 3.67 -19.26
N MET A 50 -7.87 4.23 -19.29
CA MET A 50 -6.81 3.99 -18.31
C MET A 50 -6.43 5.29 -17.59
N GLU A 51 -7.32 6.28 -17.56
CA GLU A 51 -7.04 7.55 -16.89
C GLU A 51 -6.71 7.26 -15.42
N LYS A 52 -5.56 7.74 -14.94
CA LYS A 52 -5.12 7.40 -13.59
C LYS A 52 -6.03 8.11 -12.59
N ASP A 53 -6.68 7.34 -11.72
CA ASP A 53 -7.33 7.91 -10.54
C ASP A 53 -6.26 8.20 -9.48
N ASP A 54 -5.67 9.39 -9.57
CA ASP A 54 -4.60 9.81 -8.69
C ASP A 54 -5.02 9.76 -7.21
N LYS A 55 -6.28 10.10 -6.90
CA LYS A 55 -6.80 10.08 -5.52
C LYS A 55 -6.92 8.66 -4.97
N PHE A 56 -7.35 7.73 -5.81
CA PHE A 56 -7.37 6.31 -5.45
C PHE A 56 -5.94 5.83 -5.18
N GLN A 57 -5.00 6.10 -6.09
CA GLN A 57 -3.59 5.69 -5.92
C GLN A 57 -2.96 6.28 -4.65
N GLU A 58 -3.18 7.57 -4.38
CA GLU A 58 -2.78 8.23 -3.13
C GLU A 58 -3.33 7.52 -1.90
N SER A 59 -4.62 7.18 -1.93
CA SER A 59 -5.28 6.50 -0.81
C SER A 59 -4.71 5.11 -0.57
N VAL A 60 -4.44 4.35 -1.64
CA VAL A 60 -3.83 3.02 -1.53
C VAL A 60 -2.41 3.13 -0.96
N VAL A 61 -1.59 4.04 -1.47
CA VAL A 61 -0.21 4.25 -0.97
C VAL A 61 -0.22 4.66 0.51
N ARG A 62 -1.14 5.54 0.92
CA ARG A 62 -1.31 5.90 2.34
C ARG A 62 -1.66 4.68 3.20
N ILE A 63 -2.58 3.82 2.73
CA ILE A 63 -2.95 2.58 3.45
C ILE A 63 -1.74 1.66 3.61
N LEU A 64 -0.90 1.52 2.57
CA LEU A 64 0.33 0.74 2.63
C LEU A 64 1.32 1.31 3.65
N TYR A 65 1.49 2.63 3.68
CA TYR A 65 2.33 3.30 4.68
C TYR A 65 1.79 3.10 6.10
N THR A 66 0.50 3.36 6.33
CA THR A 66 -0.09 3.23 7.67
C THR A 66 -0.07 1.79 8.18
N SER A 67 -0.36 0.81 7.33
CA SER A 67 -0.34 -0.60 7.73
C SER A 67 1.07 -1.08 8.06
N THR A 68 2.09 -0.64 7.31
CA THR A 68 3.46 -1.13 7.46
C THR A 68 4.22 -0.33 8.51
N ILE A 69 4.30 0.98 8.37
CA ILE A 69 5.13 1.85 9.21
C ILE A 69 4.38 2.20 10.50
N SER A 70 3.17 2.74 10.41
CA SER A 70 2.45 3.21 11.61
C SER A 70 1.93 2.07 12.48
N CYS A 71 1.60 0.92 11.88
CA CYS A 71 1.05 -0.23 12.59
C CYS A 71 2.07 -1.38 12.77
N ASN A 72 3.33 -1.19 12.40
CA ASN A 72 4.40 -2.21 12.44
C ASN A 72 4.04 -3.50 11.69
N GLY A 73 3.35 -3.38 10.56
CA GLY A 73 3.12 -4.48 9.64
C GLY A 73 4.38 -4.83 8.85
N ALA A 74 4.40 -6.02 8.26
CA ALA A 74 5.45 -6.43 7.35
C ALA A 74 4.87 -6.88 6.02
N PHE A 75 5.56 -6.54 4.93
CA PHE A 75 5.25 -7.07 3.61
C PHE A 75 5.80 -8.48 3.42
N SER A 76 5.05 -9.32 2.73
CA SER A 76 5.55 -10.61 2.26
C SER A 76 6.62 -10.42 1.17
N ALA A 77 7.46 -11.44 0.95
CA ALA A 77 8.49 -11.38 -0.09
C ALA A 77 7.92 -11.15 -1.50
N VAL A 78 6.70 -11.62 -1.77
CA VAL A 78 6.01 -11.42 -3.05
C VAL A 78 5.55 -9.96 -3.18
N GLN A 79 4.92 -9.42 -2.13
CA GLN A 79 4.46 -8.03 -2.06
C GLN A 79 5.62 -7.05 -2.23
N LYS A 80 6.75 -7.30 -1.55
CA LYS A 80 7.98 -6.50 -1.69
C LYS A 80 8.46 -6.45 -3.13
N ARG A 81 8.57 -7.61 -3.80
CA ARG A 81 9.03 -7.67 -5.20
C ARG A 81 8.14 -6.85 -6.13
N SER A 82 6.83 -6.96 -5.95
CA SER A 82 5.83 -6.21 -6.70
C SER A 82 5.96 -4.69 -6.48
N LEU A 83 6.12 -4.27 -5.22
CA LEU A 83 6.27 -2.85 -4.85
C LEU A 83 7.62 -2.24 -5.26
N VAL A 84 8.71 -3.01 -5.25
CA VAL A 84 10.04 -2.54 -5.71
C VAL A 84 9.97 -2.04 -7.15
N GLY A 85 9.26 -2.78 -8.03
CA GLY A 85 9.07 -2.38 -9.42
C GLY A 85 8.28 -1.09 -9.57
N PHE A 86 7.20 -0.96 -8.80
CA PHE A 86 6.34 0.24 -8.79
C PHE A 86 7.11 1.47 -8.29
N LEU A 87 7.74 1.38 -7.11
CA LEU A 87 8.50 2.48 -6.51
C LEU A 87 9.70 2.89 -7.37
N GLY A 88 10.38 1.92 -8.00
CA GLY A 88 11.45 2.17 -8.96
C GLY A 88 10.96 2.90 -10.22
N GLY A 89 9.80 2.51 -10.75
CA GLY A 89 9.21 3.10 -11.96
C GLY A 89 8.80 4.56 -11.79
N ILE A 90 8.29 4.94 -10.61
CA ILE A 90 7.85 6.32 -10.30
C ILE A 90 9.01 7.31 -10.39
N THR A 91 10.20 6.93 -9.90
CA THR A 91 11.39 7.79 -9.96
C THR A 91 11.94 8.03 -11.37
N MET A 92 11.51 7.24 -12.37
CA MET A 92 12.08 7.26 -13.72
C MET A 92 11.14 7.83 -14.79
N THR A 93 9.82 7.92 -14.54
CA THR A 93 8.84 8.13 -15.63
C THR A 93 8.17 9.50 -15.72
N GLN A 94 8.31 10.40 -14.74
CA GLN A 94 7.68 11.72 -14.85
C GLN A 94 8.62 12.84 -14.41
N GLY A 95 9.06 13.63 -15.39
CA GLY A 95 9.80 14.85 -15.15
C GLY A 95 8.93 15.87 -14.41
N GLU A 96 9.48 16.39 -13.33
CA GLU A 96 9.11 17.64 -12.62
C GLU A 96 7.95 17.64 -11.63
N GLU A 97 7.09 16.61 -11.56
CA GLU A 97 6.21 16.44 -10.39
C GLU A 97 6.58 15.15 -9.65
N LEU A 98 7.25 15.31 -8.51
CA LEU A 98 7.41 14.25 -7.52
C LEU A 98 6.00 13.79 -7.13
N LEU A 99 5.56 12.69 -7.72
CA LEU A 99 4.34 11.99 -7.33
C LEU A 99 4.59 11.42 -5.92
N ASN A 100 4.39 12.28 -4.93
CA ASN A 100 4.56 11.93 -3.54
C ASN A 100 3.38 11.11 -3.01
N PHE A 101 2.34 10.88 -3.83
CA PHE A 101 1.13 10.13 -3.47
C PHE A 101 0.53 10.57 -2.12
N GLY A 102 0.61 11.87 -1.82
CA GLY A 102 0.18 12.47 -0.56
C GLY A 102 1.09 12.19 0.66
N LEU A 103 2.19 11.46 0.50
CA LEU A 103 3.23 11.26 1.52
C LEU A 103 4.24 12.43 1.54
N THR A 104 4.89 12.64 2.67
CA THR A 104 6.10 13.47 2.76
C THR A 104 7.31 12.70 2.20
N ILE A 105 8.43 13.41 1.98
CA ILE A 105 9.66 12.78 1.47
C ILE A 105 10.16 11.72 2.48
N GLU A 106 10.09 12.04 3.77
CA GLU A 106 10.49 11.16 4.86
C GLU A 106 9.61 9.90 4.90
N GLU A 107 8.29 10.06 4.82
CA GLU A 107 7.35 8.92 4.78
C GLU A 107 7.59 8.03 3.53
N TRP A 108 7.94 8.66 2.41
CA TRP A 108 8.26 7.94 1.17
C TRP A 108 9.56 7.12 1.29
N GLU A 109 10.58 7.69 1.93
CA GLU A 109 11.84 7.00 2.21
C GLU A 109 11.64 5.83 3.17
N GLU A 110 10.86 6.01 4.24
CA GLU A 110 10.51 4.96 5.18
C GLU A 110 9.77 3.80 4.51
N LEU A 111 8.78 4.11 3.65
CA LEU A 111 8.06 3.09 2.88
C LEU A 111 8.99 2.36 1.91
N SER A 112 9.85 3.10 1.21
CA SER A 112 10.83 2.54 0.28
C SER A 112 11.82 1.62 0.97
N GLU A 113 12.26 1.97 2.17
CA GLU A 113 13.16 1.15 2.98
C GLU A 113 12.46 -0.11 3.49
N ALA A 114 11.22 0.00 3.98
CA ALA A 114 10.44 -1.16 4.43
C ALA A 114 10.19 -2.18 3.30
N VAL A 115 10.05 -1.71 2.06
CA VAL A 115 9.91 -2.56 0.87
C VAL A 115 11.25 -3.23 0.48
N ARG A 116 12.40 -2.59 0.75
CA ARG A 116 13.74 -3.09 0.40
C ARG A 116 14.39 -3.96 1.48
N SER A 117 14.10 -3.71 2.75
CA SER A 117 14.55 -4.51 3.91
C SER A 117 14.07 -5.95 3.83
#